data_AF-A0A352QQ31-F1
#
_entry.id   AF-A0A352QQ31-F1
#
_cell.length_a   1.000
_cell.length_b   1.000
_cell.length_c   1.000
_cell.angle_alpha   90.00
_cell.angle_beta   90.00
_cell.angle_gamma   90.00
#
_symmetry.space_group_name_H-M   'P 1'
#
loop_
_entity.id
_entity.type
_entity.pdbx_description
1 polymer ?
#
loop_
_entity_poly.entity_id
_entity_poly.type
_entity_poly.pdbx_seq_one_letter_code
_entity_poly.pdbx_strand_id
1 'polypeptide(L)' 'MACRGGFYDPEVFQPGREITITGTVTGFENRKVGDYDYRYPSVAAEVIYLWPERKDVDVVVERYPAWWW' A
#
# COMPACT_ATOMS: atom_id res chain seq x y z
N MET A 1 -12.66 5.64 4.12
CA MET A 1 -12.11 4.70 5.13
C MET A 1 -12.45 3.27 4.73
N ALA A 2 -11.58 2.29 5.00
CA ALA A 2 -11.87 0.88 4.72
C ALA A 2 -12.12 0.13 6.04
N CYS A 3 -13.27 -0.53 6.17
CA CYS A 3 -13.63 -1.29 7.37
C CYS A 3 -14.00 -2.72 6.98
N ARG A 4 -13.45 -3.71 7.69
CA ARG A 4 -13.78 -5.14 7.57
C ARG A 4 -14.02 -5.71 8.96
N GLY A 5 -15.03 -6.58 9.09
CA GLY A 5 -15.26 -7.34 10.32
C GLY A 5 -14.24 -8.47 10.46
N GLY A 6 -13.65 -8.62 11.65
CA GLY A 6 -12.65 -9.65 11.96
C GLY A 6 -11.41 -9.06 12.64
N PHE A 7 -10.53 -9.93 13.16
CA PHE A 7 -9.27 -9.54 13.77
C PHE A 7 -8.13 -9.71 12.77
N TYR A 8 -7.35 -8.65 12.57
CA TYR A 8 -6.07 -8.68 11.85
C TYR A 8 -4.97 -8.43 12.88
N ASP A 9 -3.91 -9.23 12.84
CA ASP A 9 -2.80 -9.11 13.78
C ASP A 9 -2.08 -7.76 13.58
N PRO A 10 -2.07 -6.86 14.59
CA PRO A 10 -1.43 -5.56 14.48
C PRO A 10 0.07 -5.64 14.17
N GLU A 11 0.73 -6.75 14.54
CA GLU A 11 2.18 -6.92 14.38
C GLU A 11 2.60 -7.04 12.92
N VAL A 12 1.70 -7.49 12.03
CA VAL A 12 1.97 -7.58 10.58
C VAL A 12 1.49 -6.35 9.80
N PHE A 13 0.55 -5.57 10.33
CA PHE A 13 0.00 -4.35 9.72
C PHE A 13 0.68 -3.09 10.24
N GLN A 14 2.02 -3.09 10.25
CA GLN A 14 2.81 -1.95 10.67
C GLN A 14 2.83 -0.83 9.62
N PRO A 15 3.00 0.43 10.03
CA PRO A 15 3.22 1.54 9.10
C PRO A 15 4.37 1.24 8.12
N GLY A 16 4.18 1.60 6.85
CA GLY A 16 5.18 1.38 5.79
C GLY A 16 5.03 0.07 5.02
N ARG A 17 4.12 -0.83 5.44
CA ARG A 17 3.80 -2.05 4.70
C ARG A 17 2.80 -1.77 3.58
N GLU A 18 3.01 -2.39 2.42
CA GLU A 18 2.07 -2.29 1.31
C GLU A 18 0.93 -3.30 1.46
N ILE A 19 -0.29 -2.83 1.23
CA ILE A 19 -1.49 -3.65 1.28
C ILE A 19 -2.37 -3.40 0.06
N THR A 20 -3.10 -4.44 -0.35
CA THR A 20 -4.20 -4.33 -1.31
C THR A 20 -5.51 -4.66 -0.61
N ILE A 21 -6.49 -3.78 -0.76
CA ILE A 21 -7.83 -3.96 -0.20
C ILE A 21 -8.80 -4.12 -1.38
N THR A 22 -9.62 -5.17 -1.35
CA THR A 22 -10.75 -5.34 -2.27
C THR A 22 -12.05 -5.35 -1.49
N GLY A 23 -13.13 -4.87 -2.10
CA GLY A 23 -14.44 -4.81 -1.46
C GLY A 23 -15.38 -3.81 -2.15
N THR A 24 -16.54 -3.59 -1.54
CA THR A 24 -17.59 -2.74 -2.11
C THR A 24 -17.49 -1.30 -1.60
N VAL A 25 -17.54 -0.32 -2.50
CA VAL A 25 -17.63 1.10 -2.11
C VAL A 25 -19.03 1.38 -1.56
N THR A 26 -19.12 1.71 -0.28
CA THR A 26 -20.39 1.96 0.43
C THR A 26 -20.75 3.43 0.51
N GLY A 27 -19.82 4.32 0.17
CA GLY A 27 -20.06 5.75 0.19
C GLY A 27 -18.78 6.54 0.02
N PHE A 28 -18.87 7.82 0.34
CA PHE A 28 -17.73 8.73 0.26
C PHE A 28 -17.73 9.68 1.45
N GLU A 29 -16.53 10.00 1.91
CA GLU A 29 -16.29 10.93 3.02
C GLU A 29 -15.41 12.07 2.51
N ASN A 30 -15.83 13.31 2.75
CA ASN A 30 -15.03 14.47 2.39
C ASN A 30 -14.04 14.75 3.52
N ARG A 31 -12.75 14.78 3.19
CA ARG A 31 -11.69 15.18 4.13
C ARG A 31 -10.73 16.15 3.47
N LYS A 32 -10.08 16.95 4.28
CA LYS A 32 -9.13 17.95 3.82
C LYS A 32 -7.79 17.30 3.46
N VAL A 33 -7.29 17.63 2.27
CA VAL A 33 -5.89 17.44 1.84
C VAL A 33 -5.30 18.83 1.68
N GLY A 34 -4.55 19.28 2.69
CA GLY A 34 -4.22 20.70 2.82
C GLY A 34 -5.50 21.53 2.94
N ASP A 35 -5.69 22.48 2.02
CA ASP A 35 -6.87 23.36 2.01
C ASP A 35 -8.03 22.84 1.15
N TYR A 36 -7.84 21.74 0.42
CA TYR A 36 -8.84 21.20 -0.51
C TYR A 36 -9.68 20.10 0.12
N ASP A 37 -11.00 20.15 -0.07
CA ASP A 37 -11.88 19.05 0.29
C ASP A 37 -11.80 17.95 -0.77
N TYR A 38 -11.23 16.81 -0.38
CA TYR A 38 -11.09 15.64 -1.22
C TYR A 38 -12.09 14.55 -0.83
N ARG A 39 -12.67 13.91 -1.84
CA ARG A 39 -13.71 12.89 -1.66
C ARG A 39 -13.07 11.51 -1.57
N TYR A 40 -12.96 10.98 -0.36
CA TYR A 40 -12.41 9.65 -0.10
C TYR A 40 -13.48 8.58 -0.22
N PRO A 41 -13.24 7.46 -0.92
CA PRO A 41 -14.17 6.34 -0.90
C PRO A 41 -14.19 5.69 0.49
N SER A 42 -15.38 5.29 0.90
CA SER A 42 -15.61 4.38 2.01
C SER A 42 -15.80 2.98 1.45
N VAL A 43 -14.99 2.02 1.89
CA VAL A 43 -14.96 0.65 1.34
C VAL A 43 -15.31 -0.34 2.45
N ALA A 44 -16.35 -1.15 2.22
CA ALA A 44 -16.58 -2.35 3.01
C ALA A 44 -15.61 -3.43 2.50
N ALA A 45 -14.54 -3.66 3.25
CA ALA A 45 -13.43 -4.51 2.80
C ALA A 45 -13.76 -6.00 2.92
N GLU A 46 -13.55 -6.74 1.83
CA GLU A 46 -13.81 -8.17 1.67
C GLU A 46 -12.54 -9.01 1.70
N VAL A 47 -11.42 -8.48 1.20
CA VAL A 47 -10.11 -9.10 1.30
C VAL A 47 -9.08 -8.02 1.57
N ILE A 48 -8.17 -8.30 2.49
CA ILE A 48 -6.98 -7.49 2.73
C ILE A 48 -5.79 -8.39 2.46
N TYR A 49 -5.00 -8.05 1.45
CA TYR A 49 -3.78 -8.75 1.10
C TYR A 49 -2.57 -7.93 1.53
N LEU A 50 -1.73 -8.52 2.38
CA LEU A 50 -0.48 -7.91 2.83
C LEU A 50 0.66 -8.35 1.92
N TRP A 51 1.30 -7.39 1.27
CA TRP A 51 2.43 -7.68 0.39
C TRP A 51 3.66 -8.09 1.22
N PRO A 52 4.51 -9.00 0.70
CA PRO A 52 5.83 -9.22 1.31
C PRO A 52 6.63 -7.91 1.31
N GLU A 53 7.59 -7.79 2.23
CA GLU A 53 8.50 -6.64 2.21
C GLU A 53 9.23 -6.59 0.88
N ARG A 54 9.21 -5.41 0.23
CA ARG A 54 10.00 -5.21 -0.98
C ARG A 54 11.46 -5.27 -0.58
N LYS A 55 12.18 -6.25 -1.10
CA LYS A 55 13.63 -6.23 -1.06
C LYS A 55 14.09 -5.26 -2.12
N ASP A 56 14.73 -4.17 -1.70
CA ASP A 56 15.51 -3.35 -2.62
C ASP A 56 16.59 -4.26 -3.21
N VAL A 57 16.41 -4.64 -4.47
CA VAL A 57 17.45 -5.39 -5.18
C VAL A 57 18.53 -4.37 -5.49
N ASP A 58 19.64 -4.43 -4.75
CA ASP A 58 20.87 -3.75 -5.16
C ASP A 58 21.28 -4.36 -6.51
N VAL A 59 20.89 -3.68 -7.59
CA VAL A 59 21.33 -4.05 -8.92
C VAL A 59 22.82 -3.70 -8.97
N VAL A 60 23.66 -4.68 -8.71
CA VAL A 60 25.08 -4.60 -9.05
C VAL A 60 25.13 -4.54 -10.57
N VAL A 61 25.11 -3.32 -11.12
CA VAL A 61 25.40 -3.08 -12.52
C VAL A 61 26.86 -3.43 -12.67
N GLU A 62 27.15 -4.66 -13.09
CA GLU A 62 28.49 -5.10 -13.44
C GLU A 62 28.94 -4.26 -14.63
N ARG A 63 29.58 -3.12 -14.33
CA ARG A 63 30.21 -2.29 -15.35
C ARG A 63 31.27 -3.15 -15.99
N TYR A 64 31.03 -3.55 -17.24
CA TYR A 64 32.04 -4.19 -18.06
C TYR A 64 33.36 -3.45 -17.86
N PRO A 65 34.44 -4.20 -17.61
CA PRO A 65 35.70 -3.57 -17.33
C PRO A 65 36.15 -2.70 -18.52
N ALA A 66 36.67 -1.51 -18.22
CA ALA A 66 37.11 -0.53 -19.21
C ALA A 66 38.34 -0.94 -20.04
N TRP A 67 38.85 -2.17 -19.88
CA TRP A 67 40.02 -2.70 -20.60
C TRP A 67 39.70 -3.33 -21.96
N TRP A 68 38.46 -3.24 -22.43
CA TRP A 68 38.05 -3.60 -23.79
C TRP A 68 38.10 -2.41 -24.79
N TRP A 69 38.77 -1.30 -24.42
CA TRP A 69 39.08 -0.15 -25.27
C TRP A 69 40.52 0.30 -25.05
#